data_AF-A0A7X2TCF9-F1
#
_entry.id   AF-A0A7X2TCF9-F1
#
_cell.length_a   1.000
_cell.length_b   1.000
_cell.length_c   1.000
_cell.angle_alpha   90.00
_cell.angle_beta   90.00
_cell.angle_gamma   90.00
#
_symmetry.space_group_name_H-M   'P 1'
#
loop_
_entity.id
_entity.type
_entity.pdbx_description
1 polymer ?
#
loop_
_entity_poly.entity_id
_entity_poly.type
_entity_poly.pdbx_seq_one_letter_code
_entity_poly.pdbx_strand_id
1 'polypeptide(L)'
;MTELEFSYETLENPWDFSHSENEYRQYLMEHHMSDNTINSYLYGLRQFFGFYKQLSLTSLNLYKVYLMEHYRPQTVNLRIRAMNSYLQFLGISDYKMKTVRIQQKTYLDRIISQADYEYLKRRLWEDGEYTFYFIVRFTTATGIRVSELVTFQAEDVKKGYKNIYSKGNKMRRVYIPVSLQKPALIWLKEENRISGPLFLNRFGEGISATGIRGQLKMYACRYGLDPMVVYPHSFRHRFAKNFIEKGGDIALLSNLLGHDSLETTRIYLRRSSTEQAAIFNEVVDW
;
A
#
# COMPACT_ATOMS: atom_id res chain seq x y z
N MET A 1 37.45 47.34 -24.07
CA MET A 1 37.14 46.06 -24.75
C MET A 1 37.93 44.99 -24.04
N THR A 2 37.32 44.40 -23.03
CA THR A 2 37.89 43.35 -22.18
C THR A 2 37.14 42.07 -22.50
N GLU A 3 37.85 41.09 -23.03
CA GLU A 3 37.40 39.73 -23.25
C GLU A 3 37.11 39.08 -21.89
N LEU A 4 35.91 38.52 -21.74
CA LEU A 4 35.54 37.65 -20.62
C LEU A 4 35.63 36.21 -21.13
N GLU A 5 36.74 35.56 -20.85
CA GLU A 5 36.89 34.11 -20.87
C GLU A 5 35.94 33.51 -19.82
N PHE A 6 34.96 32.72 -20.28
CA PHE A 6 34.26 31.79 -19.40
C PHE A 6 35.01 30.47 -19.41
N SER A 7 35.64 30.13 -18.29
CA SER A 7 36.45 28.92 -18.13
C SER A 7 35.60 27.65 -18.20
N TYR A 8 36.10 26.68 -18.96
CA TYR A 8 35.57 25.32 -19.08
C TYR A 8 36.33 24.34 -18.16
N GLU A 9 36.61 24.74 -16.93
CA GLU A 9 37.31 23.87 -15.98
C GLU A 9 36.48 23.66 -14.70
N THR A 10 36.34 22.38 -14.32
CA THR A 10 35.57 21.80 -13.20
C THR A 10 34.11 21.39 -13.46
N LEU A 11 33.88 20.54 -14.47
CA LEU A 11 32.86 19.49 -14.34
C LEU A 11 33.57 18.16 -14.06
N GLU A 12 33.67 17.80 -12.78
CA GLU A 12 33.96 16.44 -12.35
C GLU A 12 32.89 15.51 -12.97
N ASN A 13 33.33 14.57 -13.80
CA ASN A 13 32.59 13.48 -14.42
C ASN A 13 31.05 13.45 -14.18
N PRO A 14 30.21 13.99 -15.08
CA PRO A 14 28.74 14.02 -14.94
C PRO A 14 28.07 12.63 -14.96
N TRP A 15 28.85 11.54 -14.94
CA TRP A 15 28.40 10.15 -15.04
C TRP A 15 28.64 9.34 -13.76
N ASP A 16 29.12 9.95 -12.67
CA ASP A 16 29.01 9.30 -11.36
C ASP A 16 27.56 9.44 -10.86
N PHE A 17 26.80 8.35 -11.04
CA PHE A 17 25.41 8.29 -10.61
C PHE A 17 25.25 8.71 -9.14
N SER A 18 26.27 8.48 -8.29
CA SER A 18 26.27 8.86 -6.88
C SER A 18 26.05 10.37 -6.66
N HIS A 19 26.59 11.23 -7.53
CA HIS A 19 26.40 12.68 -7.47
C HIS A 19 25.00 13.07 -7.99
N SER A 20 24.63 12.56 -9.17
CA SER A 20 23.33 12.85 -9.80
C SER A 20 22.12 12.31 -9.01
N GLU A 21 22.32 11.30 -8.16
CA GLU A 21 21.25 10.69 -7.37
C GLU A 21 20.68 11.66 -6.32
N ASN A 22 21.56 12.43 -5.67
CA ASN A 22 21.15 13.40 -4.65
C ASN A 22 20.39 14.58 -5.27
N GLU A 23 20.84 15.08 -6.43
CA GLU A 23 20.16 16.12 -7.19
C GLU A 23 18.79 15.64 -7.67
N TYR A 24 18.70 14.43 -8.21
CA TYR A 24 17.43 13.87 -8.62
C TYR A 24 16.49 13.63 -7.44
N ARG A 25 17.03 13.24 -6.27
CA ARG A 25 16.23 13.13 -5.04
C ARG A 25 15.64 14.48 -4.64
N GLN A 26 16.43 15.56 -4.68
CA GLN A 26 15.95 16.93 -4.43
C GLN A 26 14.86 17.32 -5.45
N TYR A 27 15.10 17.10 -6.73
CA TYR A 27 14.11 17.32 -7.79
C TYR A 27 12.77 16.63 -7.49
N LEU A 28 12.79 15.37 -7.06
CA LEU A 28 11.56 14.66 -6.71
C LEU A 28 10.85 15.24 -5.47
N MET A 29 11.61 15.73 -4.48
CA MET A 29 11.06 16.39 -3.29
C MET A 29 10.40 17.73 -3.64
N GLU A 30 11.04 18.53 -4.48
CA GLU A 30 10.49 19.80 -5.00
C GLU A 30 9.21 19.57 -5.81
N HIS A 31 9.12 18.44 -6.51
CA HIS A 31 7.90 18.01 -7.22
C HIS A 31 6.89 17.29 -6.31
N HIS A 32 7.02 17.42 -4.99
CA HIS A 32 6.10 16.90 -3.97
C HIS A 32 5.82 15.39 -4.06
N MET A 33 6.80 14.61 -4.51
CA MET A 33 6.70 13.16 -4.52
C MET A 33 6.78 12.61 -3.08
N SER A 34 5.95 11.63 -2.77
CA SER A 34 6.01 10.95 -1.46
C SER A 34 7.32 10.14 -1.31
N ASP A 35 7.86 10.04 -0.10
CA ASP A 35 9.09 9.28 0.19
C ASP A 35 9.11 7.87 -0.39
N ASN A 36 7.98 7.15 -0.33
CA ASN A 36 7.86 5.83 -0.94
C ASN A 36 8.07 5.85 -2.47
N THR A 37 7.56 6.88 -3.14
CA THR A 37 7.77 7.07 -4.58
C THR A 37 9.23 7.39 -4.84
N ILE A 38 9.83 8.31 -4.06
CA ILE A 38 11.24 8.68 -4.16
C ILE A 38 12.11 7.43 -4.04
N ASN A 39 11.97 6.67 -2.95
CA ASN A 39 12.72 5.45 -2.71
C ASN A 39 12.52 4.40 -3.82
N SER A 40 11.29 4.26 -4.33
CA SER A 40 11.00 3.33 -5.43
C SER A 40 11.67 3.75 -6.74
N TYR A 41 11.73 5.05 -7.01
CA TYR A 41 12.35 5.61 -8.22
C TYR A 41 13.87 5.50 -8.13
N LEU A 42 14.46 5.95 -7.02
CA LEU A 42 15.90 5.83 -6.78
C LEU A 42 16.38 4.38 -6.85
N TYR A 43 15.64 3.43 -6.28
CA TYR A 43 15.97 2.01 -6.45
C TYR A 43 15.99 1.62 -7.93
N GLY A 44 15.00 2.05 -8.71
CA GLY A 44 14.92 1.71 -10.13
C GLY A 44 16.10 2.24 -10.94
N LEU A 45 16.59 3.42 -10.57
CA LEU A 45 17.78 4.02 -11.15
C LEU A 45 19.06 3.31 -10.71
N ARG A 46 19.24 3.05 -9.41
CA ARG A 46 20.38 2.27 -8.89
C ARG A 46 20.48 0.92 -9.57
N GLN A 47 19.36 0.25 -9.81
CA GLN A 47 19.31 -1.00 -10.54
C GLN A 47 19.77 -0.84 -12.00
N PHE A 48 19.27 0.19 -12.70
CA PHE A 48 19.68 0.47 -14.08
C PHE A 48 21.18 0.76 -14.18
N PHE A 49 21.69 1.68 -13.35
CA PHE A 49 23.09 2.09 -13.34
C PHE A 49 24.03 1.00 -12.81
N GLY A 50 23.50 0.03 -12.06
CA GLY A 50 24.22 -1.21 -11.73
C GLY A 50 24.48 -2.11 -12.94
N PHE A 51 23.62 -2.07 -13.97
CA PHE A 51 23.82 -2.82 -15.22
C PHE A 51 24.54 -2.01 -16.30
N TYR A 52 24.23 -0.72 -16.41
CA TYR A 52 24.68 0.13 -17.50
C TYR A 52 25.29 1.42 -16.96
N LYS A 53 26.58 1.60 -17.18
CA LYS A 53 27.29 2.84 -16.80
C LYS A 53 26.85 4.05 -17.62
N GLN A 54 26.31 3.83 -18.82
CA GLN A 54 25.88 4.88 -19.74
C GLN A 54 24.39 4.77 -20.08
N LEU A 55 23.73 5.92 -20.02
CA LEU A 55 22.35 6.07 -20.45
C LEU A 55 22.30 6.27 -21.97
N SER A 56 21.63 5.35 -22.67
CA SER A 56 21.41 5.40 -24.11
C SER A 56 20.11 4.70 -24.47
N LEU A 57 19.58 4.92 -25.67
CA LEU A 57 18.39 4.21 -26.14
C LEU A 57 18.60 2.68 -26.12
N THR A 58 19.81 2.22 -26.46
CA THR A 58 20.17 0.79 -26.43
C THR A 58 20.14 0.23 -25.01
N SER A 59 20.78 0.91 -24.04
CA SER A 59 20.77 0.43 -22.64
C SER A 59 19.37 0.46 -22.02
N LEU A 60 18.54 1.47 -22.34
CA LEU A 60 17.14 1.52 -21.91
C LEU A 60 16.32 0.36 -22.47
N ASN A 61 16.49 0.02 -23.76
CA ASN A 61 15.78 -1.09 -24.38
C ASN A 61 16.22 -2.45 -23.82
N LEU A 62 17.52 -2.67 -23.63
CA LEU A 62 18.04 -3.89 -23.00
C LEU A 62 17.54 -4.03 -21.56
N TYR A 63 17.55 -2.94 -20.80
CA TYR A 63 16.99 -2.93 -19.44
C TYR A 63 15.50 -3.27 -19.44
N LYS A 64 14.72 -2.75 -20.40
CA LYS A 64 13.31 -3.09 -20.53
C LYS A 64 13.08 -4.58 -20.78
N VAL A 65 13.87 -5.19 -21.68
CA VAL A 65 13.80 -6.62 -21.97
C VAL A 65 14.10 -7.43 -20.71
N TYR A 66 15.22 -7.11 -20.04
CA TYR A 66 15.57 -7.72 -18.75
C TYR A 66 14.44 -7.60 -17.72
N LEU A 67 13.84 -6.40 -17.59
CA LEU A 67 12.74 -6.20 -16.66
C LEU A 67 11.54 -7.10 -16.98
N MET A 68 11.20 -7.26 -18.26
CA MET A 68 10.10 -8.10 -18.71
C MET A 68 10.33 -9.60 -18.47
N GLU A 69 11.58 -10.05 -18.53
CA GLU A 69 11.94 -11.45 -18.27
C GLU A 69 11.95 -11.80 -16.78
N HIS A 70 12.31 -10.86 -15.92
CA HIS A 70 12.56 -11.13 -14.49
C HIS A 70 11.50 -10.59 -13.53
N TYR A 71 10.61 -9.69 -13.97
CA TYR A 71 9.67 -9.02 -13.08
C TYR A 71 8.23 -9.05 -13.59
N ARG A 72 7.30 -8.97 -12.62
CA ARG A 72 5.88 -8.79 -12.95
C ARG A 72 5.65 -7.47 -13.68
N PRO A 73 4.70 -7.40 -14.63
CA PRO A 73 4.48 -6.21 -15.44
C PRO A 73 4.25 -4.92 -14.65
N GLN A 74 3.64 -4.99 -13.45
CA GLN A 74 3.45 -3.84 -12.58
C GLN A 74 4.78 -3.26 -12.09
N THR A 75 5.72 -4.13 -11.72
CA THR A 75 7.08 -3.74 -11.32
C THR A 75 7.83 -3.17 -12.52
N VAL A 76 7.72 -3.80 -13.70
CA VAL A 76 8.30 -3.28 -14.95
C VAL A 76 7.83 -1.86 -15.21
N ASN A 77 6.53 -1.61 -15.15
CA ASN A 77 5.95 -0.28 -15.36
C ASN A 77 6.33 0.74 -14.28
N LEU A 78 6.60 0.31 -13.05
CA LEU A 78 7.14 1.18 -12.01
C LEU A 78 8.57 1.61 -12.33
N ARG A 79 9.42 0.66 -12.77
CA ARG A 79 10.81 0.93 -13.17
C ARG A 79 10.88 1.82 -14.41
N ILE A 80 10.05 1.56 -15.41
CA ILE A 80 9.91 2.40 -16.62
C ILE A 80 9.50 3.83 -16.24
N ARG A 81 8.58 4.00 -15.30
CA ARG A 81 8.18 5.34 -14.82
C ARG A 81 9.32 6.06 -14.11
N ALA A 82 10.11 5.35 -13.30
CA ALA A 82 11.30 5.91 -12.68
C ALA A 82 12.32 6.39 -13.73
N MET A 83 12.63 5.54 -14.73
CA MET A 83 13.53 5.92 -15.83
C MET A 83 13.00 7.13 -16.60
N ASN A 84 11.72 7.14 -16.98
CA ASN A 84 11.13 8.27 -17.70
C ASN A 84 11.14 9.57 -16.89
N SER A 85 10.94 9.49 -15.58
CA SER A 85 11.03 10.66 -14.70
C SER A 85 12.46 11.18 -14.59
N TYR A 86 13.45 10.30 -14.57
CA TYR A 86 14.86 10.70 -14.57
C TYR A 86 15.30 11.28 -15.92
N LEU A 87 14.83 10.73 -17.04
CA LEU A 87 15.03 11.31 -18.37
C LEU A 87 14.47 12.74 -18.46
N GLN A 88 13.28 12.96 -17.88
CA GLN A 88 12.69 14.30 -17.79
C GLN A 88 13.54 15.26 -16.95
N PHE A 89 14.08 14.79 -15.82
CA PHE A 89 15.02 15.56 -15.01
C PHE A 89 16.28 15.96 -15.79
N LEU A 90 16.83 15.06 -16.61
CA LEU A 90 17.97 15.33 -17.49
C LEU A 90 17.61 16.17 -18.73
N GLY A 91 16.33 16.52 -18.94
CA GLY A 91 15.89 17.24 -20.14
C GLY A 91 15.86 16.40 -21.43
N ILE A 92 15.91 15.08 -21.33
CA ILE A 92 15.94 14.16 -22.48
C ILE A 92 14.52 13.68 -22.81
N SER A 93 13.90 14.20 -23.87
CA SER A 93 12.56 13.83 -24.32
C SER A 93 12.51 12.57 -25.19
N ASP A 94 13.55 12.34 -25.98
CA ASP A 94 13.50 11.43 -27.13
C ASP A 94 13.64 9.96 -26.74
N TYR A 95 14.10 9.69 -25.51
CA TYR A 95 14.36 8.33 -25.02
C TYR A 95 13.23 7.75 -24.17
N LYS A 96 12.03 8.35 -24.23
CA LYS A 96 10.87 7.94 -23.43
C LYS A 96 10.51 6.47 -23.66
N MET A 97 10.59 5.69 -22.59
CA MET A 97 10.26 4.27 -22.59
C MET A 97 8.74 4.04 -22.55
N LYS A 98 8.23 3.21 -23.47
CA LYS A 98 6.82 2.78 -23.47
C LYS A 98 6.55 1.74 -22.40
N THR A 99 5.48 1.92 -21.62
CA THR A 99 5.01 0.95 -20.63
C THR A 99 4.48 -0.33 -21.28
N VAL A 100 4.56 -1.43 -20.54
CA VAL A 100 3.97 -2.71 -20.93
C VAL A 100 2.47 -2.68 -20.64
N ARG A 101 1.65 -3.07 -21.61
CA ARG A 101 0.20 -3.19 -21.40
C ARG A 101 -0.08 -4.40 -20.52
N ILE A 102 -0.78 -4.16 -19.42
CA ILE A 102 -1.19 -5.20 -18.48
C ILE A 102 -2.69 -5.40 -18.67
N GLN A 103 -3.11 -6.55 -19.19
CA GLN A 103 -4.48 -6.99 -19.00
C GLN A 103 -4.60 -7.39 -17.54
N GLN A 104 -5.35 -6.65 -16.74
CA GLN A 104 -5.51 -6.97 -15.33
C GLN A 104 -6.09 -8.38 -15.22
N LYS A 105 -5.31 -9.34 -14.73
CA LYS A 105 -5.84 -10.60 -14.23
C LYS A 105 -6.55 -10.29 -12.93
N THR A 106 -7.84 -10.57 -12.93
CA THR A 106 -8.83 -9.94 -12.08
C THR A 106 -9.26 -10.92 -10.98
N TYR A 107 -8.28 -11.64 -10.45
CA TYR A 107 -8.50 -12.69 -9.47
C TYR A 107 -8.30 -12.17 -8.05
N LEU A 108 -9.35 -12.29 -7.23
CA LEU A 108 -9.36 -12.01 -5.79
C LEU A 108 -9.03 -13.30 -5.01
N ASP A 109 -7.93 -13.98 -5.34
CA ASP A 109 -7.71 -15.35 -4.84
C ASP A 109 -7.28 -15.44 -3.36
N ARG A 110 -7.13 -14.32 -2.65
CA ARG A 110 -6.49 -14.31 -1.32
C ARG A 110 -7.23 -13.45 -0.30
N ILE A 111 -8.55 -13.62 -0.22
CA ILE A 111 -9.36 -13.06 0.85
C ILE A 111 -9.50 -14.13 1.95
N ILE A 112 -9.19 -13.78 3.19
CA ILE A 112 -9.39 -14.67 4.34
C ILE A 112 -10.85 -15.06 4.44
N SER A 113 -11.16 -16.32 4.70
CA SER A 113 -12.54 -16.80 4.88
C SER A 113 -13.14 -16.31 6.21
N GLN A 114 -14.47 -16.42 6.39
CA GLN A 114 -15.10 -15.99 7.66
C GLN A 114 -14.68 -16.93 8.79
N ALA A 115 -14.58 -18.23 8.50
CA ALA A 115 -14.10 -19.23 9.43
C ALA A 115 -12.66 -18.95 9.87
N ASP A 116 -11.74 -18.72 8.93
CA ASP A 116 -10.33 -18.44 9.24
C ASP A 116 -10.16 -17.12 10.02
N TYR A 117 -10.96 -16.10 9.69
CA TYR A 117 -10.96 -14.83 10.40
C TYR A 117 -11.39 -14.98 11.87
N GLU A 118 -12.49 -15.69 12.12
CA GLU A 118 -12.96 -15.94 13.49
C GLU A 118 -12.00 -16.87 14.25
N TYR A 119 -11.45 -17.88 13.58
CA TYR A 119 -10.44 -18.76 14.15
C TYR A 119 -9.17 -18.00 14.55
N LEU A 120 -8.62 -17.17 13.66
CA LEU A 120 -7.45 -16.33 13.93
C LEU A 120 -7.69 -15.42 15.14
N LYS A 121 -8.83 -14.73 15.19
CA LYS A 121 -9.19 -13.86 16.31
C LYS A 121 -9.24 -14.62 17.63
N ARG A 122 -9.89 -15.78 17.63
CA ARG A 122 -10.02 -16.61 18.83
C ARG A 122 -8.64 -17.06 19.33
N ARG A 123 -7.79 -17.58 18.45
CA ARG A 123 -6.43 -18.01 18.80
C ARG A 123 -5.56 -16.86 19.33
N LEU A 124 -5.61 -15.69 18.70
CA LEU A 124 -4.89 -14.50 19.20
C LEU A 124 -5.36 -14.10 20.60
N TRP A 125 -6.65 -14.20 20.88
CA TRP A 125 -7.19 -13.89 22.22
C TRP A 125 -6.75 -14.92 23.26
N GLU A 126 -6.89 -16.22 22.95
CA GLU A 126 -6.51 -17.34 23.83
C GLU A 126 -5.03 -17.31 24.21
N ASP A 127 -4.16 -16.95 23.27
CA ASP A 127 -2.71 -16.88 23.49
C ASP A 127 -2.26 -15.54 24.14
N GLY A 128 -3.19 -14.64 24.48
CA GLY A 128 -2.87 -13.34 25.08
C GLY A 128 -2.26 -12.31 24.10
N GLU A 129 -2.36 -12.54 22.79
CA GLU A 129 -1.82 -11.69 21.73
C GLU A 129 -2.78 -10.53 21.41
N TYR A 130 -3.22 -9.80 22.44
CA TYR A 130 -4.34 -8.84 22.39
C TYR A 130 -4.09 -7.68 21.40
N THR A 131 -2.85 -7.18 21.32
CA THR A 131 -2.47 -6.15 20.34
C THR A 131 -2.82 -6.58 18.92
N PHE A 132 -2.49 -7.83 18.55
CA PHE A 132 -2.77 -8.35 17.22
C PHE A 132 -4.23 -8.74 17.01
N TYR A 133 -4.92 -9.20 18.06
CA TYR A 133 -6.37 -9.33 18.04
C TYR A 133 -7.05 -8.01 17.65
N PHE A 134 -6.66 -6.89 18.28
CA PHE A 134 -7.21 -5.58 17.94
C PHE A 134 -6.74 -5.08 16.57
N ILE A 135 -5.49 -5.28 16.15
CA ILE A 135 -5.04 -4.93 14.79
C ILE A 135 -5.92 -5.60 13.72
N VAL A 136 -6.16 -6.91 13.87
CA VAL A 136 -6.99 -7.69 12.95
C VAL A 136 -8.43 -7.16 12.94
N ARG A 137 -8.99 -6.87 14.12
CA ARG A 137 -10.35 -6.32 14.24
C ARG A 137 -10.48 -4.91 13.67
N PHE A 138 -9.56 -3.99 13.96
CA PHE A 138 -9.60 -2.63 13.40
C PHE A 138 -9.51 -2.67 11.87
N THR A 139 -8.60 -3.44 11.31
CA THR A 139 -8.46 -3.57 9.86
C THR A 139 -9.74 -4.13 9.21
N THR A 140 -10.33 -5.16 9.82
CA THR A 140 -11.51 -5.86 9.27
C THR A 140 -12.84 -5.14 9.54
N ALA A 141 -12.94 -4.33 10.60
CA ALA A 141 -14.16 -3.62 10.96
C ALA A 141 -14.27 -2.22 10.35
N THR A 142 -13.13 -1.62 9.99
CA THR A 142 -13.08 -0.25 9.44
C THR A 142 -12.61 -0.21 7.98
N GLY A 143 -12.06 -1.32 7.48
CA GLY A 143 -11.46 -1.39 6.16
C GLY A 143 -10.21 -0.54 6.00
N ILE A 144 -9.61 0.01 7.07
CA ILE A 144 -8.49 0.94 6.96
C ILE A 144 -7.22 0.31 6.36
N ARG A 145 -6.36 1.11 5.69
CA ARG A 145 -5.05 0.62 5.25
C ARG A 145 -4.12 0.49 6.45
N VAL A 146 -3.25 -0.51 6.45
CA VAL A 146 -2.26 -0.70 7.54
C VAL A 146 -1.34 0.51 7.73
N SER A 147 -0.99 1.22 6.65
CA SER A 147 -0.18 2.45 6.73
C SER A 147 -0.89 3.60 7.44
N GLU A 148 -2.22 3.61 7.43
CA GLU A 148 -3.03 4.60 8.14
C GLU A 148 -3.34 4.09 9.56
N LEU A 149 -3.53 2.78 9.75
CA LEU A 149 -3.78 2.14 11.05
C LEU A 149 -2.68 2.47 12.06
N VAL A 150 -1.41 2.40 11.65
CA VAL A 150 -0.26 2.69 12.53
C VAL A 150 -0.22 4.14 13.02
N THR A 151 -1.02 5.03 12.44
CA THR A 151 -1.12 6.43 12.89
C THR A 151 -2.19 6.63 13.96
N PHE A 152 -3.05 5.63 14.23
CA PHE A 152 -4.09 5.72 15.25
C PHE A 152 -3.51 5.95 16.64
N GLN A 153 -4.21 6.76 17.42
CA GLN A 153 -3.88 7.03 18.82
C GLN A 153 -4.99 6.50 19.73
N ALA A 154 -4.69 6.28 21.01
CA ALA A 154 -5.67 5.81 22.00
C ALA A 154 -6.88 6.75 22.11
N GLU A 155 -6.65 8.06 21.95
CA GLU A 155 -7.65 9.12 21.98
C GLU A 155 -8.66 8.99 20.83
N ASP A 156 -8.22 8.51 19.66
CA ASP A 156 -9.11 8.27 18.52
C ASP A 156 -10.16 7.20 18.85
N VAL A 157 -9.76 6.18 19.64
CA VAL A 157 -10.68 5.13 20.12
C VAL A 157 -11.70 5.72 21.09
N LYS A 158 -11.28 6.57 22.02
CA LYS A 158 -12.20 7.28 22.93
C LYS A 158 -13.18 8.15 22.15
N LYS A 159 -12.71 8.83 21.11
CA LYS A 159 -13.51 9.67 20.22
C LYS A 159 -14.48 8.86 19.34
N GLY A 160 -14.13 7.62 19.03
CA GLY A 160 -14.90 6.72 18.14
C GLY A 160 -14.64 6.95 16.65
N TYR A 161 -13.69 7.81 16.29
CA TYR A 161 -13.29 8.03 14.89
C TYR A 161 -11.90 8.67 14.79
N LYS A 162 -11.29 8.52 13.60
CA LYS A 162 -10.08 9.24 13.20
C LYS A 162 -10.27 9.90 11.84
N ASN A 163 -9.78 11.12 11.67
CA ASN A 163 -9.70 11.76 10.36
C ASN A 163 -8.36 11.37 9.69
N ILE A 164 -8.42 10.90 8.45
CA ILE A 164 -7.27 10.51 7.63
C ILE A 164 -7.15 11.47 6.45
N TYR A 165 -5.94 11.98 6.23
CA TYR A 165 -5.62 12.83 5.09
C TYR A 165 -5.00 11.98 3.97
N SER A 166 -5.56 12.10 2.77
CA SER A 166 -5.08 11.43 1.55
C SER A 166 -4.40 12.44 0.62
N LYS A 167 -3.71 11.94 -0.42
CA LYS A 167 -3.07 12.79 -1.43
C LYS A 167 -4.08 13.79 -2.03
N GLY A 168 -3.63 15.02 -2.28
CA GLY A 168 -4.49 16.12 -2.76
C GLY A 168 -5.32 16.80 -1.67
N ASN A 169 -4.88 16.72 -0.40
CA ASN A 169 -5.51 17.36 0.76
C ASN A 169 -6.97 16.93 1.02
N LYS A 170 -7.35 15.73 0.56
CA LYS A 170 -8.68 15.16 0.80
C LYS A 170 -8.71 14.51 2.18
N MET A 171 -9.64 14.93 3.02
CA MET A 171 -9.87 14.35 4.34
C MET A 171 -11.03 13.37 4.30
N ARG A 172 -10.86 12.19 4.91
CA ARG A 172 -11.95 11.24 5.15
C ARG A 172 -11.98 10.82 6.62
N ARG A 173 -13.17 10.59 7.14
CA ARG A 173 -13.36 10.09 8.51
C ARG A 173 -13.48 8.56 8.51
N VAL A 174 -12.69 7.92 9.35
CA VAL A 174 -12.81 6.49 9.67
C VAL A 174 -13.55 6.37 10.98
N TYR A 175 -14.73 5.76 10.95
CA TYR A 175 -15.52 5.47 12.14
C TYR A 175 -15.08 4.15 12.76
N ILE A 176 -15.04 4.11 14.10
CA ILE A 176 -14.75 2.90 14.89
C ILE A 176 -16.11 2.38 15.38
N PRO A 177 -16.60 1.22 14.89
CA PRO A 177 -17.89 0.69 15.32
C PRO A 177 -17.94 0.46 16.82
N VAL A 178 -19.08 0.71 17.46
CA VAL A 178 -19.27 0.57 18.91
C VAL A 178 -18.88 -0.84 19.42
N SER A 179 -19.16 -1.87 18.61
CA SER A 179 -18.80 -3.26 18.91
C SER A 179 -17.29 -3.52 18.97
N LEU A 180 -16.48 -2.67 18.34
CA LEU A 180 -15.03 -2.66 18.43
C LEU A 180 -14.54 -1.66 19.48
N GLN A 181 -15.14 -0.48 19.54
CA GLN A 181 -14.76 0.60 20.44
C GLN A 181 -14.81 0.18 21.91
N LYS A 182 -15.94 -0.41 22.35
CA LYS A 182 -16.14 -0.84 23.74
C LYS A 182 -15.04 -1.80 24.24
N PRO A 183 -14.78 -2.95 23.61
CA PRO A 183 -13.72 -3.85 24.05
C PRO A 183 -12.32 -3.24 23.89
N ALA A 184 -12.09 -2.37 22.89
CA ALA A 184 -10.80 -1.70 22.74
C ALA A 184 -10.52 -0.73 23.89
N LEU A 185 -11.53 -0.01 24.39
CA LEU A 185 -11.38 0.86 25.56
C LEU A 185 -11.09 0.09 26.85
N ILE A 186 -11.67 -1.10 27.01
CA ILE A 186 -11.37 -1.99 28.14
C ILE A 186 -9.91 -2.43 28.09
N TRP A 187 -9.47 -2.95 26.94
CA TRP A 187 -8.08 -3.35 26.72
C TRP A 187 -7.09 -2.20 26.95
N LEU A 188 -7.37 -1.00 26.43
CA LEU A 188 -6.53 0.17 26.66
C LEU A 188 -6.44 0.55 28.15
N LYS A 189 -7.52 0.39 28.91
CA LYS A 189 -7.53 0.63 30.35
C LYS A 189 -6.68 -0.41 31.10
N GLU A 190 -6.78 -1.68 30.73
CA GLU A 190 -5.97 -2.77 31.32
C GLU A 190 -4.46 -2.57 31.05
N GLU A 191 -4.13 -2.05 29.88
CA GLU A 191 -2.76 -1.67 29.48
C GLU A 191 -2.28 -0.34 30.10
N ASN A 192 -3.11 0.34 30.91
CA ASN A 192 -2.87 1.71 31.41
C ASN A 192 -2.51 2.73 30.31
N ARG A 193 -3.04 2.54 29.09
CA ARG A 193 -2.76 3.37 27.92
C ARG A 193 -3.89 4.37 27.68
N ILE A 194 -3.71 5.58 28.20
CA ILE A 194 -4.68 6.68 28.08
C ILE A 194 -4.43 7.51 26.81
N SER A 195 -3.17 7.61 26.38
CA SER A 195 -2.73 8.46 25.27
C SER A 195 -1.60 7.79 24.46
N GLY A 196 -1.35 8.34 23.27
CA GLY A 196 -0.26 7.90 22.39
C GLY A 196 -0.65 6.79 21.40
N PRO A 197 0.33 6.17 20.72
CA PRO A 197 0.06 5.26 19.62
C PRO A 197 -0.82 4.09 20.07
N LEU A 198 -1.87 3.81 19.28
CA LEU A 198 -2.86 2.78 19.60
C LEU A 198 -2.22 1.38 19.68
N PHE A 199 -1.28 1.10 18.80
CA PHE A 199 -0.59 -0.19 18.71
C PHE A 199 0.90 0.00 18.93
N LEU A 200 1.44 -0.71 19.91
CA LEU A 200 2.85 -0.65 20.27
C LEU A 200 3.60 -1.88 19.79
N ASN A 201 4.90 -1.71 19.55
CA ASN A 201 5.86 -2.78 19.38
C ASN A 201 6.31 -3.30 20.77
N ARG A 202 7.15 -4.34 20.78
CA ARG A 202 7.69 -4.92 22.02
C ARG A 202 8.58 -3.98 22.84
N PHE A 203 8.99 -2.85 22.27
CA PHE A 203 9.81 -1.82 22.92
C PHE A 203 8.97 -0.65 23.46
N GLY A 204 7.63 -0.71 23.32
CA GLY A 204 6.72 0.34 23.78
C GLY A 204 6.55 1.52 22.80
N GLU A 205 7.11 1.44 21.59
CA GLU A 205 6.96 2.47 20.57
C GLU A 205 5.86 2.10 19.55
N GLY A 206 5.40 3.04 18.74
CA GLY A 206 4.40 2.77 17.69
C GLY A 206 4.85 1.65 16.73
N ILE A 207 4.02 0.62 16.55
CA ILE A 207 4.35 -0.49 15.64
C ILE A 207 4.36 -0.02 14.18
N SER A 208 5.36 -0.45 13.42
CA SER A 208 5.44 -0.14 11.99
C SER A 208 4.53 -1.04 11.15
N ALA A 209 4.12 -0.55 9.97
CA ALA A 209 3.28 -1.33 9.05
C ALA A 209 3.98 -2.61 8.56
N THR A 210 5.32 -2.57 8.45
CA THR A 210 6.12 -3.74 8.09
C THR A 210 6.20 -4.73 9.26
N GLY A 211 6.32 -4.24 10.50
CA GLY A 211 6.24 -5.07 11.71
C GLY A 211 4.90 -5.81 11.80
N ILE A 212 3.78 -5.12 11.56
CA ILE A 212 2.45 -5.75 11.51
C ILE A 212 2.40 -6.87 10.46
N ARG A 213 2.87 -6.60 9.23
CA ARG A 213 2.86 -7.61 8.15
C ARG A 213 3.70 -8.84 8.49
N GLY A 214 4.91 -8.63 9.03
CA GLY A 214 5.80 -9.72 9.41
C GLY A 214 5.21 -10.59 10.50
N GLN A 215 4.68 -9.96 11.55
CA GLN A 215 4.13 -10.69 12.68
C GLN A 215 2.82 -11.42 12.33
N LEU A 216 1.94 -10.84 11.50
CA LEU A 216 0.76 -11.55 10.99
C LEU A 216 1.14 -12.82 10.22
N LYS A 217 2.21 -12.78 9.43
CA LYS A 217 2.75 -13.97 8.74
C LYS A 217 3.21 -15.03 9.73
N MET A 218 3.84 -14.63 10.83
CA MET A 218 4.24 -15.56 11.89
C MET A 218 3.03 -16.21 12.59
N TYR A 219 2.00 -15.44 12.92
CA TYR A 219 0.77 -16.00 13.50
C TYR A 219 0.03 -16.93 12.53
N ALA A 220 0.04 -16.61 11.24
CA ALA A 220 -0.52 -17.49 10.22
C ALA A 220 0.14 -18.88 10.27
N CYS A 221 1.47 -18.91 10.22
CA CYS A 221 2.23 -20.16 10.35
C CYS A 221 1.96 -20.86 11.70
N ARG A 222 1.97 -20.10 12.81
CA ARG A 222 1.74 -20.62 14.16
C ARG A 222 0.39 -21.32 14.30
N TYR A 223 -0.65 -20.79 13.68
CA TYR A 223 -2.02 -21.29 13.80
C TYR A 223 -2.46 -22.22 12.67
N GLY A 224 -1.55 -22.58 11.75
CA GLY A 224 -1.85 -23.45 10.62
C GLY A 224 -2.72 -22.79 9.55
N LEU A 225 -2.69 -21.47 9.44
CA LEU A 225 -3.40 -20.68 8.43
C LEU A 225 -2.47 -20.34 7.25
N ASP A 226 -3.04 -20.14 6.06
CA ASP A 226 -2.25 -19.75 4.88
C ASP A 226 -1.62 -18.36 5.06
N PRO A 227 -0.27 -18.24 5.12
CA PRO A 227 0.41 -16.97 5.26
C PRO A 227 0.24 -16.03 4.06
N MET A 228 -0.21 -16.55 2.91
CA MET A 228 -0.54 -15.77 1.74
C MET A 228 -1.90 -15.06 1.85
N VAL A 229 -2.72 -15.45 2.82
CA VAL A 229 -4.08 -14.94 3.04
C VAL A 229 -4.19 -14.11 4.32
N VAL A 230 -3.34 -14.36 5.32
CA VAL A 230 -3.30 -13.62 6.58
C VAL A 230 -2.41 -12.38 6.46
N TYR A 231 -2.95 -11.30 5.88
CA TYR A 231 -2.26 -10.02 5.76
C TYR A 231 -3.25 -8.84 5.71
N PRO A 232 -2.83 -7.59 5.99
CA PRO A 232 -3.78 -6.49 6.21
C PRO A 232 -4.71 -6.18 5.04
N HIS A 233 -4.27 -6.34 3.79
CA HIS A 233 -5.15 -6.08 2.65
C HIS A 233 -6.23 -7.15 2.52
N SER A 234 -5.95 -8.42 2.83
CA SER A 234 -6.96 -9.48 2.88
C SER A 234 -8.08 -9.18 3.88
N PHE A 235 -7.74 -8.65 5.07
CA PHE A 235 -8.72 -8.17 6.05
C PHE A 235 -9.56 -7.01 5.53
N ARG A 236 -8.95 -6.05 4.84
CA ARG A 236 -9.67 -4.95 4.17
C ARG A 236 -10.58 -5.45 3.05
N HIS A 237 -10.15 -6.46 2.29
CA HIS A 237 -11.03 -7.12 1.30
C HIS A 237 -12.21 -7.79 1.96
N ARG A 238 -12.02 -8.48 3.09
CA ARG A 238 -13.11 -9.06 3.88
C ARG A 238 -14.09 -7.99 4.37
N PHE A 239 -13.61 -6.84 4.86
CA PHE A 239 -14.47 -5.71 5.20
C PHE A 239 -15.35 -5.30 4.02
N ALA A 240 -14.72 -5.05 2.86
CA ALA A 240 -15.42 -4.59 1.66
C ALA A 240 -16.46 -5.61 1.17
N LYS A 241 -16.11 -6.92 1.15
CA LYS A 241 -17.03 -7.99 0.76
C LYS A 241 -18.25 -8.02 1.69
N ASN A 242 -18.02 -8.08 2.99
CA ASN A 242 -19.07 -8.13 4.02
C ASN A 242 -19.97 -6.88 3.98
N PHE A 243 -19.39 -5.70 3.74
CA PHE A 243 -20.16 -4.46 3.62
C PHE A 243 -21.16 -4.51 2.46
N ILE A 244 -20.73 -4.99 1.28
CA ILE A 244 -21.61 -5.17 0.12
C ILE A 244 -22.62 -6.31 0.33
N GLU A 245 -22.19 -7.45 0.89
CA GLU A 245 -23.06 -8.58 1.20
C GLU A 245 -24.21 -8.19 2.14
N LYS A 246 -23.99 -7.21 3.02
CA LYS A 246 -25.01 -6.65 3.91
C LYS A 246 -25.85 -5.52 3.29
N GLY A 247 -25.80 -5.35 1.97
CA GLY A 247 -26.59 -4.35 1.24
C GLY A 247 -26.01 -2.93 1.30
N GLY A 248 -24.74 -2.78 1.67
CA GLY A 248 -24.07 -1.48 1.69
C GLY A 248 -23.87 -0.91 0.29
N ASP A 249 -24.05 0.40 0.14
CA ASP A 249 -23.84 1.11 -1.11
C ASP A 249 -22.35 1.17 -1.51
N ILE A 250 -22.06 0.98 -2.80
CA ILE A 250 -20.69 0.97 -3.33
C ILE A 250 -20.05 2.35 -3.30
N ALA A 251 -20.82 3.43 -3.51
CA ALA A 251 -20.27 4.79 -3.47
C ALA A 251 -19.87 5.13 -2.02
N LEU A 252 -20.72 4.79 -1.05
CA LEU A 252 -20.40 4.87 0.37
C LEU A 252 -19.16 4.04 0.72
N LEU A 253 -19.06 2.79 0.25
CA LEU A 253 -17.88 1.94 0.49
C LEU A 253 -16.61 2.59 -0.08
N SER A 254 -16.67 3.13 -1.29
CA SER A 254 -15.53 3.81 -1.93
C SER A 254 -15.05 5.01 -1.12
N ASN A 255 -15.98 5.79 -0.57
CA ASN A 255 -15.68 6.93 0.29
C ASN A 255 -15.05 6.48 1.62
N LEU A 256 -15.62 5.45 2.26
CA LEU A 256 -15.09 4.88 3.50
C LEU A 256 -13.66 4.35 3.33
N LEU A 257 -13.42 3.65 2.23
CA LEU A 257 -12.11 3.09 1.89
C LEU A 257 -11.12 4.16 1.40
N GLY A 258 -11.58 5.33 0.96
CA GLY A 258 -10.73 6.38 0.39
C GLY A 258 -10.05 5.91 -0.89
N HIS A 259 -10.84 5.39 -1.83
CA HIS A 259 -10.37 5.09 -3.18
C HIS A 259 -10.56 6.30 -4.09
N ASP A 260 -9.51 6.69 -4.82
CA ASP A 260 -9.57 7.80 -5.79
C ASP A 260 -10.42 7.48 -7.03
N SER A 261 -10.72 6.20 -7.26
CA SER A 261 -11.57 5.73 -8.35
C SER A 261 -12.49 4.61 -7.92
N LEU A 262 -13.76 4.70 -8.34
CA LEU A 262 -14.78 3.66 -8.18
C LEU A 262 -14.35 2.33 -8.82
N GLU A 263 -13.50 2.33 -9.85
CA GLU A 263 -12.95 1.10 -10.44
C GLU A 263 -12.17 0.25 -9.42
N THR A 264 -11.50 0.92 -8.48
CA THR A 264 -10.77 0.24 -7.40
C THR A 264 -11.74 -0.39 -6.41
N THR A 265 -12.98 0.10 -6.34
CA THR A 265 -14.06 -0.45 -5.52
C THR A 265 -14.86 -1.53 -6.27
N ARG A 266 -14.96 -1.45 -7.60
CA ARG A 266 -15.62 -2.48 -8.42
C ARG A 266 -14.93 -3.85 -8.35
N ILE A 267 -13.63 -3.90 -8.04
CA ILE A 267 -12.96 -5.19 -7.82
C ILE A 267 -13.67 -6.02 -6.74
N TYR A 268 -14.26 -5.39 -5.71
CA TYR A 268 -14.95 -6.09 -4.62
C TYR A 268 -16.37 -6.55 -4.98
N LEU A 269 -16.94 -6.07 -6.09
CA LEU A 269 -18.21 -6.57 -6.62
C LEU A 269 -18.05 -7.89 -7.38
N ARG A 270 -16.83 -8.36 -7.62
CA ARG A 270 -16.60 -9.58 -8.38
C ARG A 270 -17.06 -10.78 -7.58
N ARG A 271 -18.23 -11.26 -7.96
CA ARG A 271 -18.84 -12.49 -7.49
C ARG A 271 -18.23 -13.68 -8.23
N SER A 272 -18.11 -14.82 -7.57
CA SER A 272 -17.75 -16.07 -8.25
C SER A 272 -18.79 -16.40 -9.33
N SER A 273 -18.45 -17.25 -10.30
CA SER A 273 -19.42 -17.74 -11.28
C SER A 273 -20.64 -18.40 -10.62
N THR A 274 -20.43 -19.11 -9.50
CA THR A 274 -21.48 -19.72 -8.70
C THR A 274 -22.38 -18.70 -8.02
N GLU A 275 -21.82 -17.64 -7.43
CA GLU A 275 -22.59 -16.54 -6.82
C GLU A 275 -23.38 -15.78 -7.90
N GLN A 276 -22.79 -15.53 -9.08
CA GLN A 276 -23.48 -14.88 -10.19
C GLN A 276 -24.67 -15.71 -10.70
N ALA A 277 -24.51 -17.02 -10.86
CA ALA A 277 -25.58 -17.90 -11.29
C ALA A 277 -26.74 -17.96 -10.28
N ALA A 278 -26.44 -18.00 -8.98
CA ALA A 278 -27.47 -18.00 -7.94
C ALA A 278 -28.31 -16.71 -7.97
N ILE A 279 -27.66 -15.55 -8.00
CA ILE A 279 -28.37 -14.26 -8.10
C ILE A 279 -29.11 -14.12 -9.44
N PHE A 280 -28.53 -14.58 -10.54
CA PHE A 280 -29.22 -14.54 -11.83
C PHE A 280 -30.52 -15.35 -11.79
N ASN A 281 -30.51 -16.54 -11.20
CA ASN A 281 -31.71 -17.37 -11.06
C ASN A 281 -32.72 -16.81 -10.05
N GLU A 282 -32.28 -16.00 -9.07
CA GLU A 282 -33.18 -15.27 -8.17
C GLU A 282 -33.80 -14.03 -8.81
N VAL A 283 -33.08 -13.39 -9.74
CA VAL A 283 -33.47 -12.10 -10.34
C VAL A 283 -34.20 -12.28 -11.66
N VAL A 284 -33.88 -13.33 -12.43
CA VAL A 284 -34.50 -13.63 -13.73
C VAL A 284 -35.40 -14.86 -13.54
N ASP A 285 -36.57 -14.62 -12.97
CA ASP A 285 -37.59 -15.62 -12.67
C ASP A 285 -38.83 -15.52 -13.59
N TRP A 286 -38.69 -14.81 -14.73
CA TRP A 286 -39.71 -14.63 -15.77
C TRP A 286 -39.37 -15.31 -17.10
#